data_AF-A0A4Q3V6X2-F1
#
_entry.id   AF-A0A4Q3V6X2-F1
#
_cell.length_a   1.000
_cell.length_b   1.000
_cell.length_c   1.000
_cell.angle_alpha   90.00
_cell.angle_beta   90.00
_cell.angle_gamma   90.00
#
_symmetry.space_group_name_H-M   'P 1'
#
loop_
_entity.id
_entity.type
_entity.pdbx_description
1 polymer ?
#
loop_
_entity_poly.entity_id
_entity_poly.type
_entity_poly.pdbx_seq_one_letter_code
_entity_poly.pdbx_strand_id
1 'polypeptide(L)'
;MSRRCRLYLITPPEIADVAAFARELDAALDGGDVASLQIRLKSRAGVAAPDSQIMELGRYIIPRAQDRGVAVLINDRPDLAVELGADGVHIGQQ
;
A
#
# COMPACT_ATOMS: atom_id res chain seq x y z
N MET A 1 24.25 14.47 -7.69
CA MET A 1 22.95 14.13 -7.08
C MET A 1 23.21 13.34 -5.81
N SER A 2 22.80 13.84 -4.65
CA SER A 2 22.87 13.09 -3.39
C SER A 2 21.90 11.91 -3.47
N ARG A 3 22.40 10.67 -3.39
CA ARG A 3 21.57 9.46 -3.28
C ARG A 3 21.03 9.38 -1.84
N ARG A 4 20.01 10.18 -1.54
CA ARG A 4 19.31 10.09 -0.25
C ARG A 4 18.45 8.82 -0.24
N CYS A 5 18.57 8.02 0.81
CA CYS A 5 17.65 6.91 1.05
C CYS A 5 16.23 7.46 1.26
N ARG A 6 15.26 6.84 0.60
CA ARG A 6 13.82 7.13 0.75
C ARG A 6 13.15 5.95 1.45
N LEU A 7 12.00 6.20 2.06
CA LEU A 7 11.25 5.20 2.81
C LEU A 7 10.38 4.36 1.87
N TYR A 8 10.36 3.05 2.14
CA TYR A 8 9.41 2.12 1.53
C TYR A 8 8.51 1.57 2.64
N LEU A 9 7.23 1.97 2.60
CA LEU A 9 6.23 1.58 3.59
C LEU A 9 5.49 0.32 3.16
N ILE A 10 5.08 -0.49 4.13
CA ILE A 10 4.27 -1.69 3.92
C ILE A 10 3.11 -1.63 4.92
N THR A 11 1.88 -1.86 4.45
CA THR A 11 0.71 -1.90 5.33
C THR A 11 0.82 -3.01 6.37
N PRO A 12 0.17 -2.89 7.54
CA PRO A 12 -0.09 -4.03 8.40
C PRO A 12 -0.78 -5.18 7.64
N PRO A 13 -0.61 -6.43 8.08
CA PRO A 13 -1.23 -7.59 7.44
C PRO A 13 -2.75 -7.59 7.55
N GLU A 14 -3.29 -6.91 8.57
CA GLU A 14 -4.70 -6.80 8.89
C GLU A 14 -5.00 -5.35 9.33
N ILE A 15 -6.09 -4.78 8.81
CA ILE A 15 -6.57 -3.44 9.15
C ILE A 15 -8.04 -3.56 9.52
N ALA A 16 -8.35 -3.39 10.81
CA ALA A 16 -9.71 -3.51 11.32
C ALA A 16 -10.54 -2.22 11.15
N ASP A 17 -9.91 -1.05 11.27
CA ASP A 17 -10.53 0.26 11.09
C ASP A 17 -9.78 1.03 9.99
N VAL A 18 -10.38 1.05 8.80
CA VAL A 18 -9.84 1.71 7.61
C VAL A 18 -9.71 3.22 7.82
N ALA A 19 -10.67 3.85 8.52
CA ALA A 19 -10.66 5.29 8.74
C ALA A 19 -9.57 5.70 9.73
N ALA A 20 -9.38 4.93 10.80
CA ALA A 20 -8.27 5.14 11.72
C ALA A 20 -6.92 4.92 11.05
N PHE A 21 -6.76 3.82 10.31
CA PHE A 21 -5.53 3.53 9.59
C PHE A 21 -5.19 4.61 8.56
N ALA A 22 -6.17 5.14 7.83
CA ALA A 22 -5.89 6.18 6.85
C ALA A 22 -5.35 7.47 7.47
N ARG A 23 -5.80 7.84 8.68
CA ARG A 23 -5.24 9.01 9.40
C ARG A 23 -3.79 8.75 9.80
N GLU A 24 -3.49 7.54 10.25
CA GLU A 24 -2.11 7.13 10.58
C GLU A 24 -1.23 7.10 9.33
N LEU A 25 -1.76 6.61 8.21
CA LEU A 25 -1.08 6.60 6.92
C LEU A 25 -0.79 8.02 6.43
N ASP A 26 -1.76 8.93 6.51
CA ASP A 26 -1.55 10.34 6.14
C ASP A 26 -0.40 10.95 6.97
N ALA A 27 -0.40 10.73 8.29
CA ALA A 27 0.70 11.20 9.15
C ALA A 27 2.06 10.55 8.80
N ALA A 28 2.08 9.26 8.45
CA ALA A 28 3.31 8.58 8.03
C ALA A 28 3.84 9.09 6.69
N LEU A 29 2.95 9.38 5.73
CA LEU A 29 3.31 9.93 4.42
C LEU A 29 3.82 11.37 4.54
N ASP A 30 3.25 12.16 5.45
CA ASP A 30 3.66 13.56 5.70
C ASP A 30 4.93 13.67 6.56
N GLY A 31 5.31 12.61 7.27
CA GLY A 31 6.42 12.60 8.23
C GLY A 31 7.82 12.41 7.64
N GLY A 32 7.97 12.07 6.35
CA GLY A 32 9.28 11.80 5.76
C GLY A 32 9.29 11.66 4.23
N ASP A 33 10.48 11.44 3.66
CA ASP A 33 10.66 11.23 2.22
C ASP A 33 10.30 9.78 1.84
N VAL A 34 9.02 9.54 1.59
CA VAL A 34 8.49 8.24 1.17
C VAL A 34 8.57 8.09 -0.34
N ALA A 35 9.15 6.99 -0.82
CA ALA A 35 9.18 6.65 -2.24
C ALA A 35 7.97 5.83 -2.67
N SER A 36 7.57 4.87 -1.84
CA SER A 36 6.52 3.93 -2.19
C SER A 36 5.78 3.38 -0.97
N LEU A 37 4.54 2.97 -1.21
CA LEU A 37 3.68 2.23 -0.30
C LEU A 37 3.32 0.89 -0.93
N GLN A 38 3.50 -0.21 -0.21
CA GLN A 38 2.99 -1.52 -0.60
C GLN A 38 1.75 -1.89 0.22
N ILE A 39 0.64 -2.16 -0.47
CA ILE A 39 -0.56 -2.77 0.11
C ILE A 39 -0.34 -4.28 0.19
N ARG A 40 -0.18 -4.78 1.42
CA ARG A 40 0.08 -6.18 1.72
C ARG A 40 -0.82 -6.70 2.83
N LEU A 41 -2.08 -6.96 2.48
CA LEU A 41 -3.06 -7.61 3.36
C LEU A 41 -2.92 -9.13 3.30
N LYS A 42 -1.85 -9.65 3.90
CA LYS A 42 -1.54 -11.08 3.94
C LYS A 42 -1.25 -11.45 5.39
N SER A 43 -2.04 -12.37 5.95
CA SER A 43 -1.90 -12.80 7.33
C SER A 43 -0.49 -13.33 7.61
N ARG A 44 -0.13 -13.46 8.88
CA ARG A 44 1.18 -14.04 9.27
C ARG A 44 1.38 -15.47 8.73
N ALA A 45 0.30 -16.20 8.48
CA ALA A 45 0.32 -17.52 7.87
C ALA A 45 0.46 -17.49 6.33
N GLY A 46 0.58 -16.31 5.71
CA GLY A 46 0.71 -16.16 4.27
C GLY A 46 -0.61 -16.23 3.51
N VAL A 47 -1.76 -16.11 4.19
CA VAL A 47 -3.07 -16.14 3.54
C VAL A 47 -3.46 -14.73 3.12
N ALA A 48 -3.77 -14.53 1.83
CA ALA A 48 -4.22 -13.25 1.31
C ALA A 48 -5.62 -12.91 1.85
N ALA A 49 -5.87 -11.62 2.10
CA ALA A 49 -7.20 -11.12 2.40
C ALA A 49 -8.14 -11.30 1.18
N PRO A 50 -9.46 -11.36 1.41
CA PRO A 50 -10.43 -11.36 0.32
C PRO A 50 -10.28 -10.14 -0.60
N ASP A 51 -10.50 -10.34 -1.89
CA ASP A 51 -10.40 -9.28 -2.92
C ASP A 51 -11.22 -8.06 -2.56
N SER A 52 -12.45 -8.26 -2.07
CA SER A 52 -13.34 -7.18 -1.65
C SER A 52 -12.70 -6.26 -0.60
N GLN A 53 -11.94 -6.83 0.34
CA GLN A 53 -11.26 -6.08 1.39
C GLN A 53 -10.05 -5.31 0.84
N ILE A 54 -9.28 -5.92 -0.07
CA ILE A 54 -8.17 -5.25 -0.75
C ILE A 54 -8.72 -4.09 -1.59
N MET A 55 -9.82 -4.30 -2.30
CA MET A 55 -10.49 -3.30 -3.14
C MET A 55 -11.05 -2.14 -2.32
N GLU A 56 -11.71 -2.43 -1.20
CA GLU A 56 -12.24 -1.41 -0.30
C GLU A 56 -11.13 -0.54 0.28
N LEU A 57 -10.08 -1.17 0.84
CA LEU A 57 -8.94 -0.43 1.38
C LEU A 57 -8.22 0.37 0.29
N GLY A 58 -7.93 -0.28 -0.85
CA GLY A 58 -7.21 0.30 -1.97
C GLY A 58 -7.87 1.59 -2.48
N ARG A 59 -9.19 1.58 -2.68
CA ARG A 59 -9.95 2.78 -3.10
C ARG A 59 -9.78 3.95 -2.12
N TYR A 60 -9.54 3.67 -0.84
CA TYR A 60 -9.42 4.70 0.19
C TYR A 60 -8.00 5.23 0.37
N ILE A 61 -6.97 4.39 0.18
CA ILE A 61 -5.59 4.75 0.50
C ILE A 61 -4.70 5.02 -0.70
N ILE A 62 -5.03 4.48 -1.89
CA ILE A 62 -4.23 4.68 -3.10
C ILE A 62 -4.16 6.16 -3.48
N PRO A 63 -5.29 6.90 -3.62
CA PRO A 63 -5.22 8.32 -3.97
C PRO A 63 -4.44 9.15 -2.95
N ARG A 64 -4.58 8.84 -1.65
CA ARG A 64 -3.89 9.56 -0.57
C ARG A 64 -2.36 9.50 -0.69
N ALA A 65 -1.83 8.37 -1.14
CA ALA A 65 -0.41 8.20 -1.38
C ALA A 65 0.02 8.83 -2.72
N GLN A 66 -0.75 8.58 -3.79
CA GLN A 66 -0.44 9.11 -5.13
C GLN A 66 -0.50 10.63 -5.20
N ASP A 67 -1.43 11.28 -4.49
CA ASP A 67 -1.55 12.74 -4.37
C ASP A 67 -0.28 13.37 -3.75
N ARG A 68 0.50 12.58 -3.02
CA ARG A 68 1.80 12.97 -2.42
C ARG A 68 3.01 12.54 -3.25
N GLY A 69 2.79 12.03 -4.46
CA GLY A 69 3.85 11.52 -5.34
C GLY A 69 4.50 10.23 -4.84
N VAL A 70 3.79 9.47 -3.98
CA VAL A 70 4.24 8.17 -3.47
C VAL A 70 3.66 7.08 -4.36
N ALA A 71 4.53 6.25 -4.95
CA ALA A 71 4.09 5.14 -5.79
C ALA A 71 3.41 4.06 -4.95
N VAL A 72 2.27 3.54 -5.41
CA VAL A 72 1.54 2.48 -4.70
C VAL A 72 1.68 1.15 -5.43
N LEU A 73 2.07 0.12 -4.68
CA LEU A 73 2.24 -1.25 -5.17
C LEU A 73 1.23 -2.17 -4.49
N ILE A 74 0.61 -3.08 -5.24
CA ILE A 74 -0.20 -4.16 -4.65
C ILE A 74 0.61 -5.45 -4.61
N ASN A 75 0.60 -6.13 -3.46
CA ASN A 75 1.32 -7.39 -3.29
C ASN A 75 0.59 -8.57 -3.98
N ASP A 76 1.32 -9.36 -4.76
CA ASP A 76 0.90 -10.63 -5.40
C ASP A 76 -0.35 -10.55 -6.32
N ARG A 77 -0.95 -9.37 -6.52
CA ARG A 77 -2.25 -9.19 -7.22
C ARG A 77 -2.17 -8.17 -8.36
N PRO A 78 -1.63 -8.57 -9.53
CA PRO A 78 -1.54 -7.67 -10.69
C PRO A 78 -2.90 -7.28 -11.27
N ASP A 79 -3.88 -8.17 -11.17
CA ASP A 79 -5.27 -7.92 -11.53
C ASP A 79 -5.88 -6.78 -10.73
N LEU A 80 -5.74 -6.82 -9.39
CA LEU A 80 -6.26 -5.77 -8.51
C LEU A 80 -5.48 -4.45 -8.66
N ALA A 81 -4.18 -4.52 -8.97
CA ALA A 81 -3.38 -3.31 -9.22
C ALA A 81 -3.92 -2.52 -10.42
N VAL A 82 -4.27 -3.21 -11.50
CA VAL A 82 -4.88 -2.60 -12.68
C VAL A 82 -6.26 -2.03 -12.34
N GLU A 83 -7.10 -2.81 -11.66
CA GLU A 83 -8.47 -2.37 -11.33
C GLU A 83 -8.50 -1.14 -10.41
N LEU A 84 -7.54 -1.05 -9.48
CA LEU A 84 -7.44 0.05 -8.52
C LEU A 84 -6.61 1.24 -9.00
N GLY A 85 -5.96 1.15 -10.16
CA GLY A 85 -5.07 2.19 -10.67
C GLY A 85 -3.79 2.37 -9.83
N ALA A 86 -3.29 1.28 -9.25
CA ALA A 86 -2.00 1.29 -8.57
C ALA A 86 -0.84 1.41 -9.57
N ASP A 87 0.29 1.95 -9.13
CA ASP A 87 1.47 2.21 -9.97
C ASP A 87 2.27 0.95 -10.30
N GLY A 88 2.02 -0.14 -9.57
CA GLY A 88 2.66 -1.40 -9.86
C GLY A 88 2.29 -2.54 -8.91
N VAL A 89 3.08 -3.59 -9.00
CA VAL A 89 2.85 -4.86 -8.31
C VAL A 89 4.17 -5.31 -7.70
N HIS A 90 4.11 -5.81 -6.48
CA HIS A 90 5.25 -6.50 -5.88
C HIS A 90 5.00 -8.00 -5.88
N ILE A 91 5.93 -8.76 -6.47
CA ILE A 91 5.84 -10.21 -6.60
C ILE A 91 7.04 -10.84 -5.87
N GLY A 92 6.77 -11.80 -4.99
CA GLY A 92 7.80 -12.63 -4.38
C GLY A 92 8.26 -13.77 -5.29
N GLN A 93 9.44 -14.33 -5.03
CA GLN A 93 9.84 -15.62 -5.62
C GLN A 93 9.20 -16.77 -4.82
N GLN A 94 8.70 -17.78 -5.55
CA GLN A 94 8.27 -19.06 -4.94
C GLN A 94 9.48 -19.84 -4.44
#